data_AF-J9EA51-F1
#
_entry.id   AF-J9EA51-F1
#
_cell.length_a   1.000
_cell.length_b   1.000
_cell.length_c   1.000
_cell.angle_alpha   90.00
_cell.angle_beta   90.00
_cell.angle_gamma   90.00
#
_symmetry.space_group_name_H-M   'P 1'
#
loop_
_entity.id
_entity.type
_entity.pdbx_description
1 polymer ?
#
loop_
_entity_poly.entity_id
_entity_poly.type
_entity_poly.pdbx_seq_one_letter_code
_entity_poly.pdbx_strand_id
1 'polypeptide(L)'
;PRGVIEAVRRGFLRGEKEFGVKARSILCCIHGFHDWNDEVLELATNLSSEGVVGIDIAGCSLGADEQYPPSVLELYQEAAKRGIHRTVHAGESGGAKEVINAIEEMQAERIGHGYRLLRDECAYKKYAVKKRIHFEACPLSSVMTGSVPLLWSEHPVKRFVYA
;
A
#
# COMPACT_ATOMS: atom_id res chain seq x y z
N PRO A 1 -10.00 2.91 -18.89
CA PRO A 1 -8.86 2.47 -18.04
C PRO A 1 -7.74 1.68 -18.77
N ARG A 2 -8.03 0.62 -19.56
CA ARG A 2 -6.98 -0.22 -20.20
C ARG A 2 -5.95 0.57 -21.03
N GLY A 3 -6.39 1.51 -21.87
CA GLY A 3 -5.48 2.32 -22.70
C GLY A 3 -4.47 3.15 -21.90
N VAL A 4 -4.83 3.56 -20.67
CA VAL A 4 -3.90 4.26 -19.75
C VAL A 4 -2.83 3.31 -19.25
N ILE A 5 -3.21 2.09 -18.83
CA ILE A 5 -2.27 1.06 -18.37
C ILE A 5 -1.31 0.67 -19.50
N GLU A 6 -1.82 0.50 -20.71
CA GLU A 6 -0.98 0.22 -21.88
C GLU A 6 -0.02 1.36 -22.21
N ALA A 7 -0.45 2.62 -22.06
CA ALA A 7 0.43 3.77 -22.24
C ALA A 7 1.58 3.79 -21.20
N VAL A 8 1.27 3.51 -19.93
CA VAL A 8 2.26 3.38 -18.85
C VAL A 8 3.22 2.24 -19.13
N ARG A 9 2.71 1.05 -19.48
CA ARG A 9 3.52 -0.12 -19.86
C ARG A 9 4.45 0.18 -21.03
N ARG A 10 3.98 0.86 -22.08
CA ARG A 10 4.85 1.29 -23.20
C ARG A 10 5.97 2.21 -22.71
N GLY A 11 5.67 3.13 -21.78
CA GLY A 11 6.67 3.97 -21.14
C GLY A 11 7.72 3.15 -20.39
N PHE A 12 7.27 2.21 -19.55
CA PHE A 12 8.15 1.31 -18.81
C PHE A 12 9.03 0.49 -19.74
N LEU A 13 8.48 -0.16 -20.78
CA LEU A 13 9.26 -0.97 -21.72
C LEU A 13 10.35 -0.16 -22.43
N ARG A 14 10.07 1.10 -22.80
CA ARG A 14 11.10 1.99 -23.36
C ARG A 14 12.18 2.30 -22.33
N GLY A 15 11.79 2.67 -21.11
CA GLY A 15 12.72 2.98 -20.03
C GLY A 15 13.56 1.79 -19.58
N GLU A 16 12.99 0.59 -19.48
CA GLU A 16 13.74 -0.64 -19.17
C GLU A 16 14.84 -0.88 -20.22
N LYS A 17 14.53 -0.67 -21.50
CA LYS A 17 15.48 -0.85 -22.60
C LYS A 17 16.58 0.19 -22.60
N GLU A 18 16.24 1.45 -22.32
CA GLU A 18 17.18 2.58 -22.41
C GLU A 18 18.08 2.69 -21.18
N PHE A 19 17.54 2.45 -19.98
CA PHE A 19 18.23 2.70 -18.72
C PHE A 19 18.62 1.43 -17.98
N GLY A 20 18.20 0.25 -18.42
CA GLY A 20 18.52 -1.03 -17.77
C GLY A 20 17.85 -1.23 -16.40
N VAL A 21 16.85 -0.41 -16.06
CA VAL A 21 16.10 -0.48 -14.79
C VAL A 21 14.77 -1.18 -15.01
N LYS A 22 14.49 -2.23 -14.23
CA LYS A 22 13.21 -2.94 -14.28
C LYS A 22 12.08 -2.08 -13.69
N ALA A 23 10.93 -2.00 -14.36
CA ALA A 23 9.79 -1.21 -13.94
C ALA A 23 8.49 -2.04 -13.99
N ARG A 24 7.68 -1.98 -12.93
CA ARG A 24 6.40 -2.67 -12.81
C ARG A 24 5.36 -1.73 -12.23
N SER A 25 4.07 -2.03 -12.44
CA SER A 25 2.96 -1.21 -11.96
C SER A 25 2.14 -1.92 -10.88
N ILE A 26 1.63 -1.14 -9.94
CA ILE A 26 0.59 -1.52 -8.97
C ILE A 26 -0.62 -0.66 -9.29
N LEU A 27 -1.82 -1.24 -9.27
CA LEU A 27 -3.06 -0.50 -9.54
C LEU A 27 -3.72 -0.12 -8.22
N CYS A 28 -3.98 1.17 -8.03
CA CYS A 28 -4.56 1.67 -6.79
C CYS A 28 -6.08 1.75 -6.88
N CYS A 29 -6.77 1.11 -5.93
CA CYS A 29 -8.08 1.54 -5.46
C CYS A 29 -7.94 2.91 -4.77
N ILE A 30 -8.98 3.74 -4.81
CA ILE A 30 -8.96 5.08 -4.19
C ILE A 30 -10.08 5.19 -3.15
N HIS A 31 -9.73 5.62 -1.93
CA HIS A 31 -10.73 5.91 -0.89
C HIS A 31 -11.81 6.87 -1.40
N GLY A 32 -13.08 6.53 -1.16
CA GLY A 32 -14.24 7.29 -1.63
C GLY A 32 -14.66 7.02 -3.09
N PHE A 33 -13.90 6.24 -3.86
CA PHE A 33 -14.23 5.85 -5.25
C PHE A 33 -14.39 4.33 -5.38
N HIS A 34 -15.24 3.75 -4.54
CA HIS A 34 -15.38 2.29 -4.40
C HIS A 34 -15.90 1.60 -5.68
N ASP A 35 -16.66 2.32 -6.52
CA ASP A 35 -17.24 1.81 -7.76
C ASP A 35 -16.17 1.34 -8.76
N TRP A 36 -14.90 1.73 -8.59
CA TRP A 36 -13.81 1.35 -9.48
C TRP A 36 -13.05 0.10 -9.01
N ASN A 37 -13.26 -0.33 -7.77
CA ASN A 37 -12.40 -1.33 -7.16
C ASN A 37 -12.46 -2.68 -7.89
N ASP A 38 -13.66 -3.14 -8.26
CA ASP A 38 -13.83 -4.39 -8.99
C ASP A 38 -13.11 -4.36 -10.34
N GLU A 39 -13.20 -3.23 -11.06
CA GLU A 39 -12.48 -3.05 -12.33
C GLU A 39 -10.96 -3.04 -12.12
N VAL A 40 -10.46 -2.44 -11.02
CA VAL A 40 -9.04 -2.48 -10.65
C VAL A 40 -8.57 -3.91 -10.42
N LEU A 41 -9.34 -4.72 -9.68
CA LEU A 41 -8.99 -6.12 -9.41
C LEU A 41 -9.01 -6.97 -10.68
N GLU A 42 -10.01 -6.80 -11.54
CA GLU A 42 -10.08 -7.49 -12.84
C GLU A 42 -8.90 -7.13 -13.74
N LEU A 43 -8.53 -5.84 -13.81
CA LEU A 43 -7.37 -5.39 -14.57
C LEU A 43 -6.06 -5.94 -13.99
N ALA A 44 -5.90 -5.94 -12.67
CA ALA A 44 -4.71 -6.50 -12.02
C ALA A 44 -4.57 -8.00 -12.29
N THR A 45 -5.69 -8.72 -12.31
CA THR A 45 -5.73 -10.15 -12.62
C THR A 45 -5.31 -10.41 -14.07
N ASN A 46 -5.98 -9.74 -15.01
CA ASN A 46 -5.81 -9.99 -16.44
C ASN A 46 -4.49 -9.46 -17.02
N LEU A 47 -3.88 -8.46 -16.37
CA LEU A 47 -2.65 -7.80 -16.83
C LEU A 47 -1.40 -8.22 -16.02
N SER A 48 -1.50 -9.29 -15.24
CA SER A 48 -0.39 -9.82 -14.43
C SER A 48 0.84 -10.20 -15.26
N SER A 49 0.63 -10.86 -16.40
CA SER A 49 1.68 -11.15 -17.39
C SER A 49 2.19 -9.91 -18.14
N GLU A 50 1.46 -8.81 -18.05
CA GLU A 50 1.77 -7.53 -18.70
C GLU A 50 2.51 -6.54 -17.78
N GLY A 51 2.91 -6.98 -16.57
CA GLY A 51 3.74 -6.19 -15.67
C GLY A 51 2.98 -5.41 -14.61
N VAL A 52 1.66 -5.62 -14.50
CA VAL A 52 0.91 -5.29 -13.28
C VAL A 52 1.22 -6.36 -12.25
N VAL A 53 1.71 -5.97 -11.07
CA VAL A 53 2.21 -6.92 -10.06
C VAL A 53 1.39 -6.97 -8.79
N GLY A 54 0.41 -6.09 -8.63
CA GLY A 54 -0.43 -6.09 -7.43
C GLY A 54 -1.43 -4.94 -7.41
N ILE A 55 -2.15 -4.86 -6.31
CA ILE A 55 -3.08 -3.79 -5.97
C ILE A 55 -2.63 -3.02 -4.74
N ASP A 56 -3.12 -1.79 -4.64
CA ASP A 56 -2.99 -0.89 -3.51
C ASP A 56 -4.33 -0.19 -3.22
N ILE A 57 -4.46 0.42 -2.06
CA ILE A 57 -5.52 1.39 -1.76
C ILE A 57 -4.86 2.65 -1.22
N ALA A 58 -5.19 3.77 -1.83
CA ALA A 58 -4.60 5.07 -1.53
C ALA A 58 -5.68 6.16 -1.45
N GLY A 59 -5.26 7.38 -1.13
CA GLY A 59 -6.17 8.52 -0.95
C GLY A 59 -6.78 8.57 0.45
N CYS A 60 -7.69 9.53 0.66
CA CYS A 60 -8.35 9.75 1.94
C CYS A 60 -9.82 10.09 1.70
N SER A 61 -10.73 9.37 2.35
CA SER A 61 -12.15 9.73 2.44
C SER A 61 -12.34 10.59 3.68
N LEU A 62 -12.43 11.92 3.53
CA LEU A 62 -12.87 12.88 4.55
C LEU A 62 -12.60 12.50 6.02
N GLY A 63 -11.33 12.25 6.38
CA GLY A 63 -10.95 11.94 7.76
C GLY A 63 -10.09 10.68 7.90
N ALA A 64 -9.55 10.50 9.10
CA ALA A 64 -8.77 9.34 9.50
C ALA A 64 -9.69 8.14 9.82
N ASP A 65 -10.54 7.74 8.87
CA ASP A 65 -11.39 6.57 9.04
C ASP A 65 -10.52 5.31 9.08
N GLU A 66 -10.29 4.80 10.29
CA GLU A 66 -9.49 3.60 10.56
C GLU A 66 -10.15 2.29 10.07
N GLN A 67 -11.24 2.38 9.30
CA GLN A 67 -12.05 1.25 8.89
C GLN A 67 -12.31 1.28 7.39
N TYR A 68 -11.94 0.19 6.73
CA TYR A 68 -12.29 -0.06 5.34
C TYR A 68 -13.73 -0.57 5.26
N PRO A 69 -14.53 -0.12 4.28
CA PRO A 69 -15.85 -0.70 4.02
C PRO A 69 -15.75 -2.23 3.78
N PRO A 70 -16.76 -3.03 4.15
CA PRO A 70 -16.76 -4.47 3.91
C PRO A 70 -16.42 -4.87 2.47
N SER A 71 -16.92 -4.11 1.48
CA SER A 71 -16.62 -4.35 0.06
C SER A 71 -15.13 -4.23 -0.28
N VAL A 72 -14.39 -3.34 0.39
CA VAL A 72 -12.94 -3.22 0.22
C VAL A 72 -12.22 -4.42 0.84
N LEU A 73 -12.66 -4.88 2.02
CA LEU A 73 -12.09 -6.06 2.67
C LEU A 73 -12.29 -7.32 1.80
N GLU A 74 -13.51 -7.51 1.30
CA GLU A 74 -13.87 -8.63 0.42
C GLU A 74 -13.04 -8.62 -0.87
N LEU A 75 -12.83 -7.44 -1.46
CA LEU A 75 -12.00 -7.28 -2.65
C LEU A 75 -10.53 -7.70 -2.40
N TYR A 76 -9.95 -7.33 -1.27
CA TYR A 76 -8.57 -7.70 -0.94
C TYR A 76 -8.43 -9.20 -0.62
N GLN A 77 -9.42 -9.79 0.04
CA GLN A 77 -9.47 -11.24 0.25
C GLN A 77 -9.62 -11.98 -1.07
N GLU A 78 -10.38 -11.45 -2.01
CA GLU A 78 -10.49 -12.00 -3.36
C GLU A 78 -9.17 -11.86 -4.14
N ALA A 79 -8.49 -10.71 -4.04
CA ALA A 79 -7.15 -10.53 -4.60
C ALA A 79 -6.15 -11.58 -4.06
N ALA A 80 -6.23 -11.90 -2.76
CA ALA A 80 -5.42 -12.95 -2.16
C ALA A 80 -5.73 -14.35 -2.72
N LYS A 81 -7.01 -14.70 -2.89
CA LYS A 81 -7.43 -15.96 -3.52
C LYS A 81 -6.94 -16.08 -4.97
N ARG A 82 -6.87 -14.96 -5.69
CA ARG A 82 -6.38 -14.88 -7.07
C ARG A 82 -4.85 -14.80 -7.18
N GLY A 83 -4.14 -14.77 -6.06
CA GLY A 83 -2.67 -14.66 -6.04
C GLY A 83 -2.13 -13.30 -6.47
N ILE A 84 -2.94 -12.24 -6.42
CA ILE A 84 -2.54 -10.87 -6.75
C ILE A 84 -1.91 -10.22 -5.53
N HIS A 85 -0.69 -9.69 -5.64
CA HIS A 85 0.00 -9.08 -4.49
C HIS A 85 -0.72 -7.85 -3.96
N ARG A 86 -0.59 -7.62 -2.65
CA ARG A 86 -1.36 -6.58 -1.92
C ARG A 86 -0.42 -5.70 -1.10
N THR A 87 -0.41 -4.41 -1.39
CA THR A 87 0.07 -3.36 -0.46
C THR A 87 -1.12 -2.50 -0.06
N VAL A 88 -1.03 -1.81 1.08
CA VAL A 88 -2.13 -0.96 1.60
C VAL A 88 -1.51 0.28 2.24
N HIS A 89 -1.94 1.48 1.85
CA HIS A 89 -1.63 2.68 2.62
C HIS A 89 -2.35 2.62 3.97
N ALA A 90 -1.59 2.53 5.06
CA ALA A 90 -2.14 2.46 6.41
C ALA A 90 -1.15 3.05 7.42
N GLY A 91 -1.66 3.65 8.49
CA GLY A 91 -0.82 4.22 9.55
C GLY A 91 -0.07 5.49 9.15
N GLU A 92 -0.42 6.12 8.01
CA GLU A 92 0.00 7.47 7.66
C GLU A 92 -0.87 8.49 8.42
N SER A 93 -2.18 8.44 8.18
CA SER A 93 -3.20 9.31 8.80
C SER A 93 -4.11 8.56 9.77
N GLY A 94 -4.32 7.25 9.63
CA GLY A 94 -5.01 6.41 10.60
C GLY A 94 -4.10 5.85 11.70
N GLY A 95 -4.67 5.28 12.76
CA GLY A 95 -3.92 4.73 13.90
C GLY A 95 -3.27 3.37 13.65
N ALA A 96 -2.72 2.76 14.71
CA ALA A 96 -2.15 1.41 14.64
C ALA A 96 -3.18 0.36 14.22
N LYS A 97 -4.46 0.55 14.58
CA LYS A 97 -5.57 -0.34 14.23
C LYS A 97 -5.74 -0.48 12.72
N GLU A 98 -5.63 0.61 11.98
CA GLU A 98 -5.72 0.60 10.50
C GLU A 98 -4.63 -0.30 9.90
N VAL A 99 -3.40 -0.21 10.42
CA VAL A 99 -2.28 -1.08 10.00
C VAL A 99 -2.55 -2.54 10.33
N ILE A 100 -3.10 -2.82 11.52
CA ILE A 100 -3.45 -4.18 11.94
C ILE A 100 -4.52 -4.77 11.02
N ASN A 101 -5.57 -4.00 10.71
CA ASN A 101 -6.65 -4.42 9.83
C ASN A 101 -6.15 -4.65 8.40
N ALA A 102 -5.27 -3.80 7.89
CA ALA A 102 -4.61 -4.00 6.60
C ALA A 102 -3.85 -5.34 6.55
N ILE A 103 -3.13 -5.69 7.62
CA ILE A 103 -2.37 -6.94 7.68
C ILE A 103 -3.28 -8.15 7.86
N GLU A 104 -4.24 -8.11 8.78
CA GLU A 104 -5.02 -9.29 9.18
C GLU A 104 -6.28 -9.51 8.34
N GLU A 105 -6.99 -8.46 7.96
CA GLU A 105 -8.26 -8.55 7.23
C GLU A 105 -8.07 -8.46 5.72
N MET A 106 -7.18 -7.56 5.27
CA MET A 106 -6.88 -7.35 3.85
C MET A 106 -5.69 -8.21 3.36
N GLN A 107 -5.05 -8.94 4.27
CA GLN A 107 -3.92 -9.82 3.97
C GLN A 107 -2.79 -9.10 3.23
N ALA A 108 -2.53 -7.84 3.58
CA ALA A 108 -1.49 -7.02 2.98
C ALA A 108 -0.11 -7.64 3.25
N GLU A 109 0.71 -7.73 2.20
CA GLU A 109 2.08 -8.23 2.28
C GLU A 109 3.07 -7.10 2.60
N ARG A 110 2.67 -5.86 2.29
CA ARG A 110 3.41 -4.63 2.52
C ARG A 110 2.47 -3.52 2.97
N ILE A 111 3.00 -2.56 3.70
CA ILE A 111 2.24 -1.41 4.22
C ILE A 111 2.88 -0.12 3.71
N GLY A 112 2.11 0.67 2.97
CA GLY A 112 2.42 2.06 2.64
C GLY A 112 2.50 2.88 3.92
N HIS A 113 3.65 3.49 4.20
CA HIS A 113 3.94 4.23 5.44
C HIS A 113 4.03 3.36 6.72
N GLY A 114 2.91 3.10 7.38
CA GLY A 114 2.83 2.30 8.63
C GLY A 114 3.34 2.96 9.90
N TYR A 115 3.75 4.23 9.88
CA TYR A 115 4.45 4.88 10.99
C TYR A 115 3.70 4.83 12.33
N ARG A 116 2.37 4.98 12.30
CA ARG A 116 1.55 5.01 13.51
C ARG A 116 1.35 3.64 14.15
N LEU A 117 1.83 2.55 13.55
CA LEU A 117 1.95 1.24 14.21
C LEU A 117 2.79 1.33 15.49
N LEU A 118 3.79 2.22 15.53
CA LEU A 118 4.65 2.43 16.71
C LEU A 118 3.90 2.96 17.95
N ARG A 119 2.65 3.40 17.80
CA ARG A 119 1.80 3.77 18.95
C ARG A 119 1.29 2.54 19.71
N ASP A 120 1.44 1.34 19.15
CA ASP A 120 1.16 0.06 19.79
C ASP A 120 2.42 -0.83 19.75
N GLU A 121 3.15 -0.87 20.86
CA GLU A 121 4.39 -1.67 20.96
C GLU A 121 4.16 -3.17 20.76
N CYS A 122 3.00 -3.69 21.16
CA CYS A 122 2.67 -5.10 20.99
C CYS A 122 2.46 -5.42 19.51
N ALA A 123 1.72 -4.57 18.80
CA ALA A 123 1.52 -4.68 17.37
C ALA A 123 2.84 -4.50 16.60
N TYR A 124 3.65 -3.50 16.94
CA TYR A 124 4.99 -3.32 16.37
C TYR A 124 5.86 -4.58 16.50
N LYS A 125 5.99 -5.14 17.72
CA LYS A 125 6.78 -6.36 17.94
C LYS A 125 6.21 -7.56 17.18
N LYS A 126 4.89 -7.69 17.10
CA LYS A 126 4.23 -8.79 16.36
C LYS A 126 4.46 -8.67 14.85
N TYR A 127 4.20 -7.51 14.26
CA TYR A 127 4.15 -7.35 12.81
C TYR A 127 5.48 -6.92 12.19
N ALA A 128 6.16 -5.94 12.77
CA ALA A 128 7.42 -5.45 12.22
C ALA A 128 8.60 -6.36 12.56
N VAL A 129 8.75 -6.75 13.83
CA VAL A 129 9.90 -7.55 14.27
C VAL A 129 9.70 -9.04 13.97
N LYS A 130 8.60 -9.64 14.46
CA LYS A 130 8.40 -11.10 14.35
C LYS A 130 7.93 -11.54 12.96
N LYS A 131 6.88 -10.90 12.41
CA LYS A 131 6.36 -11.24 11.07
C LYS A 131 7.13 -10.60 9.92
N ARG A 132 8.02 -9.63 10.19
CA ARG A 132 8.82 -8.92 9.18
C ARG A 132 8.00 -8.34 8.03
N ILE A 133 6.83 -7.76 8.36
CA ILE A 133 6.04 -7.00 7.38
C ILE A 133 6.89 -5.86 6.81
N HIS A 134 6.86 -5.70 5.50
CA HIS A 134 7.60 -4.62 4.83
C HIS A 134 6.82 -3.31 4.95
N PHE A 135 7.49 -2.28 5.46
CA PHE A 135 6.95 -0.91 5.55
C PHE A 135 7.61 -0.03 4.50
N GLU A 136 6.80 0.52 3.60
CA GLU A 136 7.22 1.40 2.51
C GLU A 136 7.37 2.82 3.07
N ALA A 137 8.54 3.09 3.66
CA ALA A 137 8.82 4.37 4.29
C ALA A 137 9.06 5.48 3.26
N CYS A 138 8.33 6.58 3.40
CA CYS A 138 8.41 7.81 2.62
C CYS A 138 8.76 9.02 3.53
N PRO A 139 10.03 9.21 3.96
CA PRO A 139 10.36 10.14 5.04
C PRO A 139 10.09 11.62 4.75
N LEU A 140 10.30 12.07 3.50
CA LEU A 140 9.96 13.44 3.14
C LEU A 140 8.45 13.63 3.01
N SER A 141 7.76 12.65 2.43
CA SER A 141 6.30 12.68 2.30
C SER A 141 5.62 12.80 3.66
N SER A 142 6.02 11.96 4.63
CA SER A 142 5.40 11.91 5.96
C SER A 142 5.51 13.22 6.73
N VAL A 143 6.62 13.94 6.53
CA VAL A 143 6.84 15.26 7.11
C VAL A 143 5.97 16.30 6.41
N MET A 144 5.90 16.27 5.08
CA MET A 144 5.12 17.22 4.28
C MET A 144 3.59 17.04 4.43
N THR A 145 3.12 15.80 4.64
CA THR A 145 1.70 15.49 4.88
C THR A 145 1.30 15.66 6.34
N GLY A 146 2.25 15.94 7.24
CA GLY A 146 2.00 16.04 8.69
C GLY A 146 1.73 14.70 9.37
N SER A 147 1.98 13.58 8.69
CA SER A 147 1.92 12.23 9.28
C SER A 147 2.92 12.06 10.42
N VAL A 148 4.12 12.65 10.27
CA VAL A 148 5.23 12.61 11.22
C VAL A 148 5.70 14.04 11.54
N PRO A 149 6.10 14.35 12.79
CA PRO A 149 6.66 15.66 13.14
C PRO A 149 7.94 16.03 12.35
N LEU A 150 8.23 17.32 12.24
CA LEU A 150 9.41 17.87 11.54
C LEU A 150 10.76 17.40 12.12
N LEU A 151 10.78 16.86 13.34
CA LEU A 151 12.00 16.48 14.03
C LEU A 151 12.58 15.17 13.47
N TRP A 152 13.45 15.29 12.47
CA TRP A 152 14.07 14.17 11.76
C TRP A 152 14.79 13.15 12.65
N SER A 153 15.38 13.59 13.77
CA SER A 153 16.07 12.70 14.71
C SER A 153 15.14 11.69 15.39
N GLU A 154 13.84 11.98 15.41
CA GLU A 154 12.78 11.15 16.00
C GLU A 154 11.93 10.45 14.94
N HIS A 155 12.30 10.52 13.66
CA HIS A 155 11.50 9.95 12.60
C HIS A 155 11.28 8.42 12.81
N PRO A 156 10.03 7.92 12.76
CA PRO A 156 9.65 6.51 12.98
C PRO A 156 10.46 5.49 12.21
N VAL A 157 10.93 5.84 11.00
CA VAL A 157 11.78 4.98 10.15
C VAL A 157 13.00 4.43 10.90
N LYS A 158 13.55 5.17 11.87
CA LYS A 158 14.68 4.69 12.68
C LYS A 158 14.34 3.39 13.37
N ARG A 159 13.11 3.23 13.87
CA ARG A 159 12.69 1.99 14.52
C ARG A 159 12.51 0.86 13.52
N PHE A 160 11.97 1.13 12.34
CA PHE A 160 11.83 0.10 11.29
C PHE A 160 13.17 -0.43 10.80
N VAL A 161 14.22 0.41 10.74
CA VAL A 161 15.57 -0.02 10.33
C VAL A 161 16.22 -0.95 11.36
N TYR A 162 15.92 -0.77 12.66
CA TYR A 162 16.47 -1.59 13.75
C TYR A 162 15.53 -2.70 14.23
N ALA A 163 14.46 -3.00 13.48
CA ALA A 163 13.46 -4.01 13.80
C ALA A 163 13.91 -5.43 13.48
#